data_AF-A0A0G1VFF9-F1
#
_entry.id   AF-A0A0G1VFF9-F1
#
_cell.length_a   1.000
_cell.length_b   1.000
_cell.length_c   1.000
_cell.angle_alpha   90.00
_cell.angle_beta   90.00
_cell.angle_gamma   90.00
#
_symmetry.space_group_name_H-M   'P 1'
#
loop_
_entity.id
_entity.type
_entity.pdbx_description
1 polymer ?
#
loop_
_entity_poly.entity_id
_entity_poly.type
_entity_poly.pdbx_seq_one_letter_code
_entity_poly.pdbx_strand_id
1 'polypeptide(L)'
;MRTGAHIFGGHVSIAGGYKEAPARAAAIGGNALQMFSGNPRGWNLPQVAPAEAGVFMEEAKKLGIETAYFHASYLINLADSGPNGKHSVEALIAELNVAEALGVRGSIIHLGSFKEE
;
A
#
# COMPACT_ATOMS: atom_id res chain seq x y z
N MET A 1 7.88 21.30 -21.43
CA MET A 1 8.88 20.28 -21.00
C MET A 1 8.96 20.34 -19.48
N ARG A 2 8.58 19.28 -18.76
CA ARG A 2 8.83 19.20 -17.31
C ARG A 2 10.31 18.86 -17.12
N THR A 3 11.09 19.84 -16.71
CA THR A 3 12.50 19.68 -16.30
C THR A 3 12.55 18.84 -15.03
N GLY A 4 13.11 17.62 -15.10
CA GLY A 4 13.37 16.71 -13.97
C GLY A 4 12.20 16.55 -12.98
N ALA A 5 11.24 15.68 -13.27
CA ALA A 5 10.07 15.49 -12.42
C ALA A 5 10.48 14.98 -11.02
N HIS A 6 10.46 15.87 -10.04
CA HIS A 6 10.54 15.47 -8.64
C HIS A 6 9.40 14.49 -8.33
N ILE A 7 9.71 13.41 -7.64
CA ILE A 7 8.73 12.40 -7.22
C ILE A 7 8.21 12.81 -5.85
N PHE A 8 6.93 13.20 -5.79
CA PHE A 8 6.29 13.61 -4.55
C PHE A 8 4.80 13.22 -4.54
N GLY A 9 4.26 13.11 -3.33
CA GLY A 9 2.91 12.64 -3.13
C GLY A 9 2.54 12.64 -1.66
N GLY A 10 1.50 11.88 -1.33
CA GLY A 10 1.02 11.74 0.03
C GLY A 10 0.52 10.34 0.33
N HIS A 11 0.27 10.08 1.62
CA HIS A 11 -0.50 8.92 2.02
C HIS A 11 -1.99 9.20 1.78
N VAL A 12 -2.62 8.46 0.87
CA VAL A 12 -4.02 8.67 0.46
C VAL A 12 -4.90 7.48 0.83
N SER A 13 -6.18 7.76 1.06
CA SER A 13 -7.16 6.73 1.41
C SER A 13 -7.47 5.79 0.24
N ILE A 14 -7.81 4.54 0.54
CA ILE A 14 -8.39 3.54 -0.40
C ILE A 14 -9.88 3.32 -0.15
N ALA A 15 -10.55 4.17 0.62
CA ALA A 15 -12.00 4.05 0.82
C ALA A 15 -12.73 4.07 -0.54
N GLY A 16 -13.59 3.10 -0.81
CA GLY A 16 -14.21 2.91 -2.13
C GLY A 16 -13.42 2.04 -3.11
N GLY A 17 -12.28 1.47 -2.68
CA GLY A 17 -11.44 0.56 -3.48
C GLY A 17 -10.10 1.18 -3.87
N TYR A 18 -9.15 0.36 -4.31
CA TYR A 18 -7.80 0.82 -4.65
C TYR A 18 -7.80 1.82 -5.80
N LYS A 19 -8.71 1.63 -6.77
CA LYS A 19 -8.88 2.49 -7.96
C LYS A 19 -9.05 3.98 -7.65
N GLU A 20 -9.47 4.32 -6.44
CA GLU A 20 -9.67 5.70 -6.02
C GLU A 20 -8.36 6.41 -5.62
N ALA A 21 -7.33 5.64 -5.24
CA ALA A 21 -6.07 6.19 -4.75
C ALA A 21 -5.30 7.02 -5.79
N PRO A 22 -5.18 6.61 -7.08
CA PRO A 22 -4.54 7.43 -8.10
C PRO A 22 -5.19 8.81 -8.27
N ALA A 23 -6.52 8.86 -8.33
CA ALA A 23 -7.26 10.12 -8.46
C ALA A 23 -7.03 11.03 -7.26
N ARG A 24 -6.98 10.47 -6.04
CA ARG A 24 -6.70 11.23 -4.81
C ARG A 24 -5.27 11.78 -4.79
N ALA A 25 -4.29 11.00 -5.23
CA ALA A 25 -2.90 11.45 -5.33
C ALA A 25 -2.73 12.56 -6.38
N ALA A 26 -3.37 12.41 -7.54
CA ALA A 26 -3.36 13.42 -8.59
C ALA A 26 -4.07 14.72 -8.15
N ALA A 27 -5.15 14.62 -7.39
CA ALA A 27 -5.91 15.78 -6.89
C ALA A 27 -5.08 16.69 -5.96
N ILE A 28 -4.08 16.14 -5.26
CA ILE A 28 -3.14 16.92 -4.44
C ILE A 28 -1.88 17.36 -5.22
N GLY A 29 -1.87 17.15 -6.55
CA GLY A 29 -0.76 17.50 -7.43
C GLY A 29 0.42 16.52 -7.42
N GLY A 30 0.28 15.36 -6.78
CA GLY A 30 1.33 14.35 -6.66
C GLY A 30 1.44 13.46 -7.90
N ASN A 31 2.65 12.92 -8.11
CA ASN A 31 2.97 11.86 -9.08
C ASN A 31 3.45 10.57 -8.41
N ALA A 32 3.39 10.51 -7.08
CA ALA A 32 3.58 9.30 -6.28
C ALA A 32 2.45 9.15 -5.26
N LEU A 33 2.24 7.94 -4.76
CA LEU A 33 1.32 7.70 -3.67
C LEU A 33 1.82 6.66 -2.67
N GLN A 34 1.37 6.82 -1.44
CA GLN A 34 1.42 5.78 -0.42
C GLN A 34 -0.01 5.47 0.01
N MET A 35 -0.32 4.21 0.32
CA MET A 35 -1.64 3.81 0.82
C MET A 35 -1.54 2.60 1.73
N PHE A 36 -2.58 2.30 2.50
CA PHE A 36 -2.71 0.98 3.11
C PHE A 36 -3.13 -0.04 2.06
N SER A 37 -2.73 -1.30 2.24
CA SER A 37 -3.24 -2.43 1.47
C SER A 37 -4.62 -2.89 1.93
N GLY A 38 -5.05 -2.51 3.14
CA GLY A 38 -6.34 -2.90 3.72
C GLY A 38 -6.71 -2.01 4.91
N ASN A 39 -7.69 -2.45 5.72
CA ASN A 39 -8.04 -1.74 6.94
C ASN A 39 -6.92 -1.92 8.00
N PRO A 40 -6.19 -0.86 8.39
CA PRO A 40 -5.06 -1.00 9.30
C PRO A 40 -5.47 -1.30 10.76
N ARG A 41 -6.79 -1.29 11.07
CA ARG A 41 -7.32 -1.56 12.41
C ARG A 41 -7.57 -3.04 12.72
N GLY A 42 -7.34 -3.95 11.77
CA GLY A 42 -7.59 -5.37 11.98
C GLY A 42 -6.72 -6.27 11.12
N TRP A 43 -6.85 -7.59 11.32
CA TRP A 43 -6.07 -8.64 10.67
C TRP A 43 -6.71 -9.21 9.40
N ASN A 44 -7.71 -8.53 8.84
CA ASN A 44 -8.29 -8.95 7.57
C ASN A 44 -7.22 -8.84 6.49
N LEU A 45 -6.93 -9.97 5.84
CA LEU A 45 -5.92 -10.02 4.80
C LEU A 45 -6.38 -9.18 3.59
N PRO A 46 -5.52 -8.32 3.05
CA PRO A 46 -5.85 -7.57 1.85
C PRO A 46 -6.04 -8.51 0.67
N GLN A 47 -6.99 -8.16 -0.19
CA GLN A 47 -7.30 -8.90 -1.42
C GLN A 47 -7.60 -7.89 -2.53
N VAL A 48 -7.39 -8.30 -3.77
CA VAL A 48 -7.77 -7.53 -4.94
C VAL A 48 -8.21 -8.48 -6.06
N ALA A 49 -9.33 -8.17 -6.70
CA ALA A 49 -9.75 -8.90 -7.89
C ALA A 49 -8.92 -8.46 -9.11
N PRO A 50 -8.55 -9.36 -10.04
CA PRO A 50 -7.75 -8.99 -11.22
C PRO A 50 -8.33 -7.82 -12.03
N ALA A 51 -9.66 -7.75 -12.15
CA ALA A 51 -10.34 -6.65 -12.83
C ALA A 51 -10.15 -5.30 -12.10
N GLU A 52 -10.22 -5.29 -10.75
CA GLU A 52 -9.99 -4.07 -9.97
C GLU A 52 -8.53 -3.62 -10.06
N ALA A 53 -7.60 -4.58 -10.06
CA ALA A 53 -6.18 -4.30 -10.23
C ALA A 53 -5.87 -3.68 -11.60
N GLY A 54 -6.50 -4.18 -12.66
CA GLY A 54 -6.43 -3.59 -14.00
C GLY A 54 -6.88 -2.12 -14.01
N VAL A 55 -8.03 -1.83 -13.39
CA VAL A 55 -8.56 -0.46 -13.29
C VAL A 55 -7.61 0.46 -12.53
N PHE A 56 -7.03 0.00 -11.42
CA PHE A 56 -6.04 0.77 -10.67
C PHE A 56 -4.83 1.14 -11.54
N MET A 57 -4.25 0.16 -12.24
CA MET A 57 -3.08 0.38 -13.10
C MET A 57 -3.38 1.34 -14.27
N GLU A 58 -4.56 1.21 -14.89
CA GLU A 58 -4.99 2.10 -15.96
C GLU A 58 -5.17 3.54 -15.48
N GLU A 59 -5.85 3.74 -14.34
CA GLU A 59 -6.05 5.08 -13.78
C GLU A 59 -4.73 5.69 -13.30
N ALA A 60 -3.83 4.92 -12.69
CA ALA A 60 -2.49 5.37 -12.32
C ALA A 60 -1.71 5.87 -13.54
N LYS A 61 -1.71 5.11 -14.64
CA LYS A 61 -1.05 5.50 -15.89
C LYS A 61 -1.66 6.77 -16.49
N LYS A 62 -2.99 6.83 -16.56
CA LYS A 62 -3.74 7.97 -17.12
C LYS A 62 -3.49 9.27 -16.35
N LEU A 63 -3.35 9.18 -15.02
CA LEU A 63 -3.13 10.32 -14.14
C LEU A 63 -1.65 10.68 -13.95
N GLY A 64 -0.73 9.91 -14.54
CA GLY A 64 0.71 10.16 -14.43
C GLY A 64 1.27 9.84 -13.04
N ILE A 65 0.70 8.86 -12.34
CA ILE A 65 1.29 8.30 -11.12
C ILE A 65 2.46 7.40 -11.52
N GLU A 66 3.66 7.81 -11.13
CA GLU A 66 4.92 7.14 -11.50
C GLU A 66 5.28 6.01 -10.53
N THR A 67 4.87 6.11 -9.27
CA THR A 67 5.16 5.07 -8.26
C THR A 67 4.13 5.03 -7.14
N ALA A 68 3.90 3.82 -6.63
CA ALA A 68 3.04 3.57 -5.48
C ALA A 68 3.75 2.65 -4.49
N TYR A 69 3.54 2.91 -3.20
CA TYR A 69 3.98 2.05 -2.10
C TYR A 69 2.81 1.75 -1.17
N PHE A 70 2.84 0.57 -0.57
CA PHE A 70 2.07 0.33 0.63
C PHE A 70 2.78 0.86 1.86
N HIS A 71 2.00 1.19 2.88
CA HIS A 71 2.45 1.26 4.25
C HIS A 71 1.78 0.11 4.99
N ALA A 72 2.57 -0.79 5.56
CA ALA A 72 2.00 -1.90 6.32
C ALA A 72 1.18 -1.40 7.51
N SER A 73 0.20 -2.20 7.93
CA SER A 73 -0.60 -1.95 9.12
C SER A 73 0.29 -1.75 10.35
N TYR A 74 -0.07 -0.82 11.24
CA TYR A 74 0.64 -0.63 12.51
C TYR A 74 0.45 -1.80 13.49
N LEU A 75 -0.40 -2.78 13.17
CA LEU A 75 -0.50 -4.04 13.91
C LEU A 75 0.69 -4.97 13.65
N ILE A 76 1.41 -4.74 12.55
CA ILE A 76 2.57 -5.55 12.16
C ILE A 76 3.68 -5.36 13.19
N ASN A 77 4.13 -6.47 13.76
CA ASN A 77 5.26 -6.57 14.67
C ASN A 77 6.06 -7.84 14.35
N LEU A 78 7.08 -7.73 13.51
CA LEU A 78 7.97 -8.85 13.16
C LEU A 78 8.96 -9.18 14.28
N ALA A 79 9.04 -8.35 15.31
CA ALA A 79 9.83 -8.60 16.51
C ALA A 79 9.06 -9.39 17.59
N ASP A 80 7.78 -9.69 17.38
CA ASP A 80 6.99 -10.53 18.28
C ASP A 80 7.23 -12.03 17.98
N SER A 81 7.67 -12.80 18.98
CA SER A 81 7.80 -14.26 18.89
C SER A 81 6.46 -15.00 19.11
N GLY A 82 5.44 -14.29 19.57
CA GLY A 82 4.09 -14.77 19.84
C GLY A 82 3.13 -14.69 18.64
N PRO A 83 1.81 -14.72 18.91
CA PRO A 83 0.79 -14.77 17.88
C PRO A 83 0.81 -13.59 16.89
N ASN A 84 1.12 -12.36 17.33
CA ASN A 84 1.11 -11.23 16.40
C ASN A 84 2.25 -11.31 15.40
N GLY A 85 3.39 -11.93 15.75
CA GLY A 85 4.47 -12.18 14.81
C GLY A 85 4.02 -13.05 13.63
N LYS A 86 3.27 -14.12 13.92
CA LYS A 86 2.68 -14.98 12.89
C LYS A 86 1.68 -14.23 12.02
N HIS A 87 0.75 -13.49 12.63
CA HIS A 87 -0.22 -12.67 11.89
C HIS A 87 0.45 -11.57 11.07
N SER A 88 1.57 -11.02 11.55
CA SER A 88 2.37 -10.03 10.82
C SER A 88 2.97 -10.61 9.55
N VAL A 89 3.53 -11.83 9.62
CA VAL A 89 4.07 -12.53 8.45
C VAL A 89 2.95 -12.82 7.44
N GLU A 90 1.82 -13.36 7.88
CA GLU A 90 0.67 -13.66 7.02
C GLU A 90 0.13 -12.39 6.34
N ALA A 91 -0.01 -11.30 7.10
CA ALA A 91 -0.47 -10.02 6.59
C ALA A 91 0.50 -9.41 5.56
N LEU A 92 1.82 -9.46 5.80
CA LEU A 92 2.81 -8.96 4.83
C LEU A 92 2.83 -9.81 3.55
N ILE A 93 2.70 -11.13 3.66
CA ILE A 93 2.62 -12.00 2.48
C ILE A 93 1.41 -11.61 1.63
N ALA A 94 0.23 -11.47 2.26
CA ALA A 94 -0.98 -11.05 1.55
C ALA A 94 -0.83 -9.66 0.92
N GLU A 95 -0.25 -8.70 1.65
CA GLU A 95 0.04 -7.36 1.14
C GLU A 95 0.96 -7.36 -0.07
N LEU A 96 2.04 -8.15 -0.05
CA LEU A 96 2.98 -8.25 -1.17
C LEU A 96 2.36 -8.94 -2.40
N ASN A 97 1.48 -9.92 -2.21
CA ASN A 97 0.72 -10.51 -3.31
C ASN A 97 -0.23 -9.50 -3.96
N VAL A 98 -0.92 -8.67 -3.14
CA VAL A 98 -1.74 -7.57 -3.66
C VAL A 98 -0.86 -6.51 -4.34
N ALA A 99 0.34 -6.26 -3.82
CA ALA A 99 1.26 -5.28 -4.39
C ALA A 99 1.68 -5.68 -5.82
N GLU A 100 2.03 -6.95 -6.01
CA GLU A 100 2.32 -7.51 -7.33
C GLU A 100 1.14 -7.33 -8.29
N ALA A 101 -0.07 -7.69 -7.86
CA ALA A 101 -1.27 -7.56 -8.69
C ALA A 101 -1.57 -6.11 -9.10
N LEU A 102 -1.33 -5.14 -8.21
CA LEU A 102 -1.55 -3.71 -8.47
C LEU A 102 -0.38 -3.02 -9.19
N GLY A 103 0.77 -3.67 -9.35
CA GLY A 103 2.00 -3.00 -9.79
C GLY A 103 2.56 -1.99 -8.77
N VAL A 104 2.21 -2.15 -7.49
CA VAL A 104 2.77 -1.38 -6.36
C VAL A 104 4.19 -1.89 -6.10
N ARG A 105 5.14 -0.97 -5.89
CA ARG A 105 6.58 -1.31 -5.88
C ARG A 105 7.02 -2.09 -4.64
N GLY A 106 6.26 -2.01 -3.56
CA GLY A 106 6.54 -2.71 -2.31
C GLY A 106 5.82 -2.07 -1.14
N SER A 107 6.21 -2.47 0.07
CA SER A 107 5.67 -1.96 1.32
C SER A 107 6.75 -1.34 2.19
N ILE A 108 6.40 -0.23 2.83
CA ILE A 108 7.16 0.40 3.91
C ILE A 108 6.63 -0.20 5.22
N ILE A 109 7.56 -0.74 6.01
CA ILE A 109 7.25 -1.42 7.27
C ILE A 109 8.01 -0.77 8.42
N HIS A 110 7.38 -0.78 9.60
CA HIS A 110 8.12 -0.73 10.85
C HIS A 110 8.43 -2.18 11.24
N LEU A 111 9.69 -2.49 11.54
CA LEU A 111 10.09 -3.86 11.93
C LEU A 111 9.34 -4.34 13.18
N GLY A 112 8.88 -3.40 14.00
CA GLY A 112 8.13 -3.67 15.22
C GLY A 112 8.96 -3.39 16.46
N SER A 113 8.47 -3.89 17.59
CA SER A 113 9.11 -3.74 18.90
C SER A 113 9.12 -5.08 19.59
N PHE A 114 10.30 -5.48 20.03
CA PHE A 114 10.43 -6.62 20.93
C PHE A 114 9.84 -6.25 22.30
N LYS A 115 9.19 -7.21 22.96
CA LYS A 115 8.85 -7.14 24.37
C LYS A 115 9.47 -8.35 25.07
N GLU A 116 10.18 -8.09 26.16
CA GLU A 116 10.54 -9.13 27.11
C GLU A 116 9.27 -9.58 27.85
N GLU A 117 9.14 -10.88 28.07
CA GLU A 117 8.06 -11.47 28.89
C GLU A 117 8.23 -11.16 30.38
#